data_AF-A0A2H0SNE5-F1
#
_entry.id   AF-A0A2H0SNE5-F1
#
_cell.length_a   1.000
_cell.length_b   1.000
_cell.length_c   1.000
_cell.angle_alpha   90.00
_cell.angle_beta   90.00
_cell.angle_gamma   90.00
#
_symmetry.space_group_name_H-M   'P 1'
#
loop_
_entity.id
_entity.type
_entity.pdbx_description
1 polymer ?
#
loop_
_entity_poly.entity_id
_entity_poly.type
_entity_poly.pdbx_seq_one_letter_code
_entity_poly.pdbx_strand_id
1 'polypeptide(L)'
;MILIESILDFFTQKTESNTKETSAQPLKILPYGVRYALRYRGGNVGPVDVLSLAREWCGEAVYASIKILENNLLAQRNLLQELCEAFVRGGSDEDVRLVLERSLSVVTGAVTTNVKKLAEISRMGPGSLERSLIETTKSALEKKPDHTLMFLAYTCFIGLREIVTLATEQQIKVYFIVPEWLEDEQTREMGYCFDGSVSLVRVIQKSEHHLLPKKTVFVDDSIKTGVSFGKVEQYWRENFQIELGKDNLFVGKVLK
;
A
#
# COMPACT_ATOMS: atom_id res chain seq x y z
N MET A 1 -19.23 -14.20 51.83
CA MET A 1 -18.44 -14.92 50.82
C MET A 1 -19.42 -15.69 49.94
N ILE A 2 -20.12 -14.97 49.08
CA ILE A 2 -21.14 -15.47 48.15
C ILE A 2 -21.02 -14.54 46.94
N LEU A 3 -20.77 -15.11 45.75
CA LEU A 3 -20.78 -14.54 44.38
C LEU A 3 -19.53 -14.93 43.59
N ILE A 4 -19.40 -16.21 43.20
CA ILE A 4 -18.59 -16.58 42.00
C ILE A 4 -19.30 -17.66 41.16
N GLU A 5 -20.21 -18.46 41.72
CA GLU A 5 -20.80 -19.59 40.96
C GLU A 5 -21.98 -19.22 40.02
N SER A 6 -22.56 -18.02 40.13
CA SER A 6 -23.76 -17.64 39.34
C SER A 6 -23.47 -17.08 37.94
N ILE A 7 -22.22 -16.84 37.56
CA ILE A 7 -21.88 -16.24 36.23
C ILE A 7 -21.56 -17.32 35.19
N LEU A 8 -21.19 -18.53 35.62
CA LEU A 8 -20.86 -19.64 34.71
C LEU A 8 -22.11 -20.32 34.13
N ASP A 9 -23.24 -20.34 34.84
CA ASP A 9 -24.47 -20.99 34.35
C ASP A 9 -25.27 -20.15 33.33
N PHE A 10 -24.94 -18.86 33.16
CA PHE A 10 -25.58 -18.04 32.12
C PHE A 10 -25.07 -18.35 30.71
N PHE A 11 -23.91 -19.02 30.59
CA PHE A 11 -23.30 -19.34 29.30
C PHE A 11 -23.52 -20.78 28.82
N THR A 12 -24.23 -21.63 29.58
CA THR A 12 -24.21 -23.09 29.35
C THR A 12 -25.56 -23.77 29.16
N GLN A 13 -26.65 -23.06 28.82
CA GLN A 13 -27.90 -23.73 28.43
C GLN A 13 -28.58 -23.18 27.17
N LYS A 14 -28.52 -24.02 26.14
CA LYS A 14 -29.50 -24.27 25.07
C LYS A 14 -29.82 -23.11 24.11
N THR A 15 -29.13 -23.16 22.98
CA THR A 15 -29.79 -23.11 21.68
C THR A 15 -29.28 -24.26 20.82
N GLU A 16 -29.91 -25.42 20.98
CA GLU A 16 -30.00 -26.41 19.90
C GLU A 16 -30.91 -25.79 18.84
N SER A 17 -30.32 -25.16 17.83
CA SER A 17 -31.00 -24.84 16.60
C SER A 17 -30.13 -25.29 15.44
N ASN A 18 -30.68 -26.20 14.64
CA ASN A 18 -30.18 -26.56 13.32
C ASN A 18 -29.88 -25.29 12.50
N THR A 19 -28.62 -24.88 12.46
CA THR A 19 -28.12 -23.88 11.54
C THR A 19 -26.99 -24.51 10.76
N LYS A 20 -27.19 -24.62 9.45
CA LYS A 20 -26.15 -24.89 8.46
C LYS A 20 -24.88 -24.14 8.87
N GLU A 21 -23.80 -24.88 9.08
CA GLU A 21 -22.46 -24.32 9.23
C GLU A 21 -22.09 -23.61 7.92
N THR A 22 -22.54 -22.38 7.74
CA THR A 22 -21.70 -21.38 7.10
C THR A 22 -20.57 -21.13 8.07
N SER A 23 -19.41 -21.74 7.82
CA SER A 23 -18.15 -21.43 8.49
C SER A 23 -17.85 -19.94 8.29
N ALA A 24 -18.38 -19.11 9.19
CA ALA A 24 -18.06 -17.70 9.23
C ALA A 24 -16.56 -17.62 9.59
N GLN A 25 -15.73 -17.36 8.59
CA GLN A 25 -14.34 -17.00 8.85
C GLN A 25 -14.35 -15.82 9.83
N PRO A 26 -13.54 -15.85 10.90
CA PRO A 26 -13.46 -14.73 11.81
C PRO A 26 -13.11 -13.49 10.99
N LEU A 27 -13.95 -12.45 11.09
CA LEU A 27 -13.66 -11.15 10.52
C LEU A 27 -12.28 -10.75 11.03
N LYS A 28 -11.29 -10.68 10.13
CA LYS A 28 -9.96 -10.16 10.44
C LYS A 28 -10.15 -8.69 10.79
N ILE A 29 -9.87 -8.35 12.04
CA ILE A 29 -10.00 -6.99 12.57
C ILE A 29 -8.59 -6.41 12.71
N LEU A 30 -8.43 -5.10 12.51
CA LEU A 30 -7.15 -4.43 12.76
C LEU A 30 -6.62 -4.72 14.18
N PRO A 31 -5.29 -4.89 14.35
CA PRO A 31 -4.66 -5.06 15.65
C PRO A 31 -5.04 -3.94 16.63
N TYR A 32 -5.07 -4.25 17.92
CA TYR A 32 -5.51 -3.31 18.96
C TYR A 32 -4.70 -2.00 18.95
N GLY A 33 -3.37 -2.07 18.83
CA GLY A 33 -2.51 -0.88 18.80
C GLY A 33 -2.87 0.10 17.68
N VAL A 34 -3.15 -0.44 16.49
CA VAL A 34 -3.58 0.35 15.33
C VAL A 34 -4.98 0.90 15.52
N ARG A 35 -5.94 0.10 16.01
CA ARG A 35 -7.30 0.59 16.31
C ARG A 35 -7.28 1.71 17.35
N TYR A 36 -6.46 1.56 18.37
CA TYR A 36 -6.27 2.58 19.39
C TYR A 36 -5.68 3.85 18.79
N ALA A 37 -4.64 3.74 17.95
CA ALA A 37 -4.04 4.88 17.26
C ALA A 37 -5.05 5.63 16.37
N LEU A 38 -5.84 4.90 15.58
CA LEU A 38 -6.88 5.47 14.73
C LEU A 38 -7.96 6.20 15.52
N ARG A 39 -8.36 5.69 16.69
CA ARG A 39 -9.42 6.28 17.51
C ARG A 39 -8.94 7.43 18.39
N TYR A 40 -7.72 7.36 18.92
CA TYR A 40 -7.28 8.23 20.02
C TYR A 40 -5.97 8.99 19.75
N ARG A 41 -5.15 8.57 18.77
CA ARG A 41 -3.88 9.26 18.42
C ARG A 41 -3.93 9.95 17.05
N GLY A 42 -5.12 10.31 16.58
CA GLY A 42 -5.31 10.95 15.28
C GLY A 42 -4.88 10.06 14.09
N GLY A 43 -4.76 8.75 14.28
CA GLY A 43 -4.25 7.82 13.27
C GLY A 43 -2.74 7.76 13.15
N ASN A 44 -1.98 8.26 14.13
CA ASN A 44 -0.52 8.15 14.14
C ASN A 44 -0.06 6.81 14.73
N VAL A 45 0.63 6.01 13.91
CA VAL A 45 1.19 4.70 14.29
C VAL A 45 2.72 4.74 14.27
N GLY A 46 3.34 4.02 15.19
CA GLY A 46 4.80 3.82 15.21
C GLY A 46 5.21 2.42 14.73
N PRO A 47 6.52 2.10 14.72
CA PRO A 47 7.04 0.81 14.28
C PRO A 47 6.37 -0.41 14.93
N VAL A 48 6.15 -0.38 16.24
CA VAL A 48 5.51 -1.49 16.98
C VAL A 48 4.07 -1.73 16.50
N ASP A 49 3.31 -0.66 16.27
CA ASP A 49 1.94 -0.75 15.76
C ASP A 49 1.96 -1.34 14.33
N VAL A 50 2.93 -0.95 13.49
CA VAL A 50 3.07 -1.46 12.11
C VAL A 50 3.47 -2.92 12.06
N LEU A 51 4.41 -3.37 12.89
CA LEU A 51 4.79 -4.78 12.95
C LEU A 51 3.64 -5.68 13.40
N SER A 52 2.72 -5.16 14.21
CA SER A 52 1.50 -5.89 14.59
C SER A 52 0.54 -6.11 13.41
N LEU A 53 0.57 -5.26 12.36
CA LEU A 53 -0.23 -5.43 11.14
C LEU A 53 0.27 -6.58 10.28
N ALA A 54 1.59 -6.78 10.20
CA ALA A 54 2.23 -7.65 9.23
C ALA A 54 1.73 -9.11 9.25
N ARG A 55 1.14 -9.57 10.36
CA ARG A 55 0.60 -10.94 10.50
C ARG A 55 -0.65 -11.22 9.68
N GLU A 56 -1.54 -10.24 9.54
CA GLU A 56 -2.86 -10.43 8.92
C GLU A 56 -3.21 -9.37 7.87
N TRP A 57 -2.42 -8.29 7.84
CA TRP A 57 -2.58 -7.08 7.03
C TRP A 57 -1.23 -6.70 6.44
N CYS A 58 -0.63 -7.64 5.70
CA CYS A 58 0.75 -7.54 5.21
C CYS A 58 0.95 -6.34 4.27
N GLY A 59 0.07 -6.16 3.28
CA GLY A 59 0.11 -5.01 2.37
C GLY A 59 -0.03 -3.66 3.10
N GLU A 60 -0.93 -3.59 4.08
CA GLU A 60 -1.10 -2.40 4.93
C GLU A 60 0.13 -2.12 5.79
N ALA A 61 0.80 -3.17 6.27
CA ALA A 61 2.06 -3.06 7.00
C ALA A 61 3.18 -2.53 6.09
N VAL A 62 3.26 -2.98 4.84
CA VAL A 62 4.20 -2.46 3.83
C VAL A 62 3.95 -0.97 3.59
N TYR A 63 2.70 -0.59 3.31
CA TYR A 63 2.30 0.82 3.15
C TYR A 63 2.70 1.68 4.35
N ALA A 64 2.38 1.23 5.57
CA ALA A 64 2.67 2.00 6.78
C ALA A 64 4.18 2.09 7.05
N SER A 65 4.94 1.04 6.75
CA SER A 65 6.41 1.04 6.90
C SER A 65 7.07 2.04 5.96
N ILE A 66 6.64 2.08 4.70
CA ILE A 66 7.14 3.05 3.71
C ILE A 66 6.82 4.48 4.16
N LYS A 67 5.62 4.71 4.74
CA LYS A 67 5.22 6.01 5.29
C LYS A 67 6.01 6.41 6.55
N ILE A 68 6.39 5.46 7.41
CA ILE A 68 7.27 5.73 8.56
C ILE A 68 8.64 6.22 8.08
N LEU A 69 9.15 5.65 6.99
CA LEU A 69 10.46 5.96 6.42
C LEU A 69 10.44 7.14 5.44
N GLU A 70 9.35 7.91 5.35
CA GLU A 70 9.19 8.97 4.33
C GLU A 70 10.29 10.04 4.35
N ASN A 71 10.87 10.30 5.53
CA ASN A 71 11.97 11.27 5.70
C ASN A 71 13.37 10.64 5.61
N ASN A 72 13.46 9.35 5.27
CA ASN A 72 14.73 8.65 5.07
C ASN A 72 14.69 7.87 3.75
N LEU A 73 14.92 8.59 2.66
CA LEU A 73 14.86 8.07 1.29
C LEU A 73 15.73 6.82 1.09
N LEU A 74 16.93 6.78 1.68
CA LEU A 74 17.83 5.65 1.56
C LEU A 74 17.25 4.41 2.24
N ALA A 75 16.73 4.54 3.47
CA ALA A 75 16.08 3.44 4.17
C ALA A 75 14.81 2.98 3.43
N GLN A 76 14.02 3.92 2.89
CA GLN A 76 12.82 3.61 2.12
C GLN A 76 13.15 2.84 0.84
N ARG A 77 14.20 3.24 0.11
CA ARG A 77 14.71 2.52 -1.07
C ARG A 77 15.18 1.12 -0.69
N ASN A 78 15.98 0.97 0.37
CA ASN A 78 16.48 -0.33 0.80
C ASN A 78 15.35 -1.27 1.19
N LEU A 79 14.36 -0.77 1.93
CA LEU A 79 13.14 -1.52 2.25
C LEU A 79 12.43 -1.99 0.98
N LEU A 80 12.17 -1.08 0.03
CA LEU A 80 11.50 -1.43 -1.23
C LEU A 80 12.30 -2.47 -2.02
N GLN A 81 13.62 -2.35 -2.07
CA GLN A 81 14.47 -3.32 -2.75
C GLN A 81 14.39 -4.71 -2.09
N GLU A 82 14.53 -4.79 -0.76
CA GLU A 82 14.42 -6.07 -0.04
C GLU A 82 13.03 -6.71 -0.20
N LEU A 83 11.96 -5.89 -0.19
CA LEU A 83 10.60 -6.36 -0.43
C LEU A 83 10.44 -6.90 -1.86
N CYS A 84 10.86 -6.15 -2.89
CA CYS A 84 10.81 -6.62 -4.27
C CYS A 84 11.60 -7.91 -4.46
N GLU A 85 12.81 -8.01 -3.90
CA GLU A 85 13.62 -9.22 -3.92
C GLU A 85 12.91 -10.41 -3.27
N ALA A 86 12.26 -10.21 -2.13
CA ALA A 86 11.49 -11.24 -1.46
C ALA A 86 10.29 -11.69 -2.31
N PHE A 87 9.54 -10.76 -2.90
CA PHE A 87 8.37 -11.07 -3.74
C PHE A 87 8.75 -11.83 -5.01
N VAL A 88 9.82 -11.43 -5.69
CA VAL A 88 10.31 -12.12 -6.90
C VAL A 88 10.72 -13.57 -6.61
N ARG A 89 11.22 -13.85 -5.39
CA ARG A 89 11.59 -15.21 -4.96
C ARG A 89 10.40 -16.04 -4.43
N GLY A 90 9.18 -15.51 -4.49
CA GLY A 90 7.99 -16.16 -3.94
C GLY A 90 7.97 -16.19 -2.41
N GLY A 91 8.55 -15.18 -1.76
CA GLY A 91 8.62 -15.05 -0.32
C GLY A 91 7.25 -15.05 0.36
N SER A 92 7.17 -15.69 1.51
CA SER A 92 5.99 -15.78 2.37
C SER A 92 5.68 -14.46 3.09
N ASP A 93 4.50 -14.36 3.72
CA ASP A 93 4.19 -13.24 4.63
C ASP A 93 5.21 -13.12 5.79
N GLU A 94 5.79 -14.25 6.20
CA GLU A 94 6.81 -14.27 7.24
C GLU A 94 8.12 -13.65 6.76
N ASP A 95 8.52 -13.89 5.50
CA ASP A 95 9.70 -13.25 4.90
C ASP A 95 9.52 -11.74 4.82
N VAL A 96 8.33 -11.28 4.44
CA VAL A 96 7.98 -9.85 4.45
C VAL A 96 8.09 -9.30 5.85
N ARG A 97 7.51 -9.98 6.84
CA ARG A 97 7.57 -9.57 8.25
C ARG A 97 9.01 -9.37 8.71
N LEU A 98 9.91 -10.31 8.38
CA LEU A 98 11.33 -10.20 8.72
C LEU A 98 12.02 -9.01 8.03
N VAL A 99 11.68 -8.72 6.77
CA VAL A 99 12.17 -7.52 6.06
C VAL A 99 11.69 -6.24 6.75
N LEU A 100 10.41 -6.17 7.11
CA LEU A 100 9.83 -5.03 7.83
C LEU A 100 10.49 -4.84 9.21
N GLU A 101 10.70 -5.93 9.97
CA GLU A 101 11.36 -5.89 11.28
C GLU A 101 12.78 -5.31 11.18
N ARG A 102 13.59 -5.81 10.24
CA ARG A 102 14.94 -5.28 10.03
C ARG A 102 14.90 -3.80 9.65
N SER A 103 14.05 -3.43 8.69
CA SER A 103 13.96 -2.06 8.16
C SER A 103 13.43 -1.06 9.18
N LEU A 104 12.53 -1.48 10.08
CA LEU A 104 11.99 -0.62 11.12
C LEU A 104 12.86 -0.57 12.38
N SER A 105 13.77 -1.54 12.58
CA SER A 105 14.69 -1.55 13.72
C SER A 105 15.67 -0.38 13.74
N VAL A 106 15.98 0.19 12.57
CA VAL A 106 16.88 1.35 12.45
C VAL A 106 16.18 2.68 12.74
N VAL A 107 14.85 2.68 12.89
CA VAL A 107 14.08 3.88 13.24
C VAL A 107 14.30 4.17 14.73
N THR A 108 15.09 5.21 15.01
CA THR A 108 15.36 5.66 16.38
C THR A 108 14.40 6.77 16.79
N GLY A 109 14.02 6.79 18.08
CA GLY A 109 13.10 7.79 18.63
C GLY A 109 11.62 7.50 18.39
N ALA A 110 10.76 8.44 18.80
CA ALA A 110 9.31 8.31 18.73
C ALA A 110 8.76 8.72 17.33
N VAL A 111 9.27 8.10 16.27
CA VAL A 111 8.77 8.34 14.91
C VAL A 111 7.39 7.71 14.76
N THR A 112 6.42 8.51 14.33
CA THR A 112 5.08 8.05 13.99
C THR A 112 4.65 8.61 12.65
N THR A 113 3.84 7.87 11.90
CA THR A 113 3.26 8.35 10.64
C THR A 113 1.73 8.29 10.68
N ASN A 114 1.10 9.18 9.94
CA ASN A 114 -0.36 9.22 9.86
C ASN A 114 -0.87 8.18 8.85
N VAL A 115 -1.68 7.25 9.34
CA VAL A 115 -2.24 6.15 8.55
C VAL A 115 -3.77 6.15 8.57
N LYS A 116 -4.40 7.33 8.61
CA LYS A 116 -5.89 7.43 8.59
C LYS A 116 -6.53 6.65 7.43
N LYS A 117 -5.83 6.49 6.31
CA LYS A 117 -6.27 5.66 5.17
C LYS A 117 -6.53 4.20 5.58
N LEU A 118 -5.82 3.65 6.57
CA LEU A 118 -6.07 2.31 7.11
C LEU A 118 -7.45 2.18 7.76
N ALA A 119 -8.03 3.25 8.31
CA ALA A 119 -9.40 3.19 8.81
C ALA A 119 -10.40 3.00 7.67
N GLU A 120 -10.15 3.61 6.51
CA GLU A 120 -10.97 3.45 5.31
C GLU A 120 -10.81 2.02 4.74
N ILE A 121 -9.57 1.54 4.65
CA ILE A 121 -9.24 0.19 4.15
C ILE A 121 -9.81 -0.90 5.07
N SER A 122 -9.73 -0.72 6.38
CA SER A 122 -10.20 -1.72 7.35
C SER A 122 -11.67 -2.08 7.23
N ARG A 123 -12.50 -1.15 6.75
CA ARG A 123 -13.93 -1.39 6.50
C ARG A 123 -14.17 -2.35 5.34
N MET A 124 -13.22 -2.46 4.42
CA MET A 124 -13.28 -3.36 3.26
C MET A 124 -12.75 -4.76 3.58
N GLY A 125 -12.12 -4.95 4.75
CA GLY A 125 -11.40 -6.18 5.08
C GLY A 125 -10.01 -6.25 4.43
N PRO A 126 -9.15 -7.16 4.92
CA PRO A 126 -7.79 -7.29 4.42
C PRO A 126 -7.75 -7.80 2.99
N GLY A 127 -6.80 -7.30 2.20
CA GLY A 127 -6.57 -7.72 0.81
C GLY A 127 -7.63 -7.26 -0.19
N SER A 128 -8.69 -6.56 0.23
CA SER A 128 -9.71 -6.04 -0.68
C SER A 128 -9.18 -4.92 -1.57
N LEU A 129 -8.35 -4.03 -1.02
CA LEU A 129 -7.72 -2.97 -1.81
C LEU A 129 -6.65 -3.52 -2.77
N GLU A 130 -5.85 -4.47 -2.29
CA GLU A 130 -4.87 -5.19 -3.10
C GLU A 130 -5.53 -5.82 -4.33
N ARG A 131 -6.62 -6.58 -4.13
CA ARG A 131 -7.39 -7.17 -5.24
C ARG A 131 -7.90 -6.11 -6.21
N SER A 132 -8.51 -5.03 -5.71
CA SER A 132 -8.99 -3.94 -6.57
C SER A 132 -7.86 -3.28 -7.36
N LEU A 133 -6.69 -3.10 -6.76
CA LEU A 133 -5.55 -2.48 -7.41
C LEU A 133 -5.03 -3.37 -8.54
N ILE A 134 -5.00 -4.69 -8.33
CA ILE A 134 -4.54 -5.65 -9.33
C ILE A 134 -5.53 -5.82 -10.48
N GLU A 135 -6.82 -5.88 -10.20
CA GLU A 135 -7.84 -5.86 -11.25
C GLU A 135 -7.73 -4.60 -12.12
N THR A 136 -7.51 -3.45 -11.49
CA THR A 136 -7.34 -2.16 -12.18
C THR A 136 -6.08 -2.15 -13.03
N THR A 137 -4.98 -2.68 -12.48
CA THR A 137 -3.70 -2.79 -13.17
C THR A 137 -3.80 -3.69 -14.39
N LYS A 138 -4.41 -4.87 -14.25
CA LYS A 138 -4.65 -5.79 -15.38
C LYS A 138 -5.52 -5.13 -16.45
N SER A 139 -6.58 -4.44 -16.06
CA SER A 139 -7.43 -3.71 -17.01
C SER A 139 -6.68 -2.59 -17.74
N ALA A 140 -5.77 -1.89 -17.06
CA ALA A 140 -4.90 -0.88 -17.66
C ALA A 140 -4.00 -1.49 -18.74
N LEU A 141 -3.34 -2.61 -18.43
CA LEU A 141 -2.46 -3.31 -19.38
C LEU A 141 -3.24 -3.89 -20.57
N GLU A 142 -4.45 -4.43 -20.35
CA GLU A 142 -5.30 -4.95 -21.44
C GLU A 142 -5.73 -3.85 -22.42
N LYS A 143 -6.15 -2.68 -21.90
CA LYS A 143 -6.64 -1.57 -22.74
C LYS A 143 -5.50 -0.78 -23.39
N LYS A 144 -4.34 -0.74 -22.75
CA LYS A 144 -3.20 0.08 -23.14
C LYS A 144 -1.88 -0.70 -23.00
N PRO A 145 -1.69 -1.79 -23.78
CA PRO A 145 -0.55 -2.70 -23.61
C PRO A 145 0.81 -2.07 -23.87
N ASP A 146 0.87 -1.06 -24.77
CA ASP A 146 2.12 -0.36 -25.10
C ASP A 146 2.41 0.85 -24.20
N HIS A 147 1.61 1.06 -23.15
CA HIS A 147 1.79 2.20 -22.25
C HIS A 147 2.63 1.83 -21.03
N THR A 148 3.45 2.78 -20.60
CA THR A 148 4.17 2.65 -19.33
C THR A 148 3.20 2.78 -18.16
N LEU A 149 3.30 1.83 -17.24
CA LEU A 149 2.47 1.76 -16.05
C LEU A 149 3.07 2.57 -14.91
N MET A 150 2.28 3.51 -14.38
CA MET A 150 2.61 4.34 -13.24
C MET A 150 1.59 4.16 -12.13
N PHE A 151 2.06 3.98 -10.91
CA PHE A 151 1.26 3.95 -9.70
C PHE A 151 1.45 5.26 -8.95
N LEU A 152 0.34 5.84 -8.48
CA LEU A 152 0.40 6.98 -7.57
C LEU A 152 0.65 6.46 -6.15
N ALA A 153 1.85 6.69 -5.63
CA ALA A 153 2.20 6.36 -4.25
C ALA A 153 1.34 7.18 -3.26
N TYR A 154 1.17 6.78 -2.01
CA TYR A 154 1.75 5.64 -1.31
C TYR A 154 0.83 4.42 -1.24
N THR A 155 -0.47 4.60 -1.44
CA THR A 155 -1.43 3.54 -1.13
C THR A 155 -1.33 2.35 -2.09
N CYS A 156 -0.81 2.55 -3.31
CA CYS A 156 -0.49 1.44 -4.20
C CYS A 156 0.53 0.44 -3.63
N PHE A 157 1.34 0.82 -2.64
CA PHE A 157 2.25 -0.12 -1.97
C PHE A 157 1.53 -1.21 -1.16
N ILE A 158 0.22 -1.08 -0.92
CA ILE A 158 -0.58 -2.16 -0.35
C ILE A 158 -0.58 -3.39 -1.25
N GLY A 159 -0.64 -3.22 -2.58
CA GLY A 159 -0.53 -4.31 -3.54
C GLY A 159 0.86 -4.48 -4.13
N LEU A 160 1.92 -4.07 -3.41
CA LEU A 160 3.27 -4.10 -3.94
C LEU A 160 3.70 -5.50 -4.39
N ARG A 161 3.36 -6.53 -3.61
CA ARG A 161 3.70 -7.93 -3.94
C ARG A 161 3.18 -8.29 -5.31
N GLU A 162 1.89 -8.08 -5.53
CA GLU A 162 1.18 -8.50 -6.72
C GLU A 162 1.59 -7.66 -7.93
N ILE A 163 1.87 -6.36 -7.72
CA ILE A 163 2.42 -5.48 -8.76
C ILE A 163 3.81 -5.95 -9.19
N VAL A 164 4.68 -6.29 -8.23
CA VAL A 164 6.04 -6.79 -8.50
C VAL A 164 5.98 -8.14 -9.23
N THR A 165 5.16 -9.08 -8.75
CA THR A 165 4.97 -10.38 -9.41
C THR A 165 4.50 -10.19 -10.85
N LEU A 166 3.49 -9.35 -11.06
CA LEU A 166 2.97 -9.04 -12.40
C LEU A 166 4.04 -8.42 -13.30
N ALA A 167 4.81 -7.47 -12.76
CA ALA A 167 5.87 -6.79 -13.49
C ALA A 167 6.98 -7.75 -13.93
N THR A 168 7.35 -8.69 -13.04
CA THR A 168 8.34 -9.72 -13.33
C THR A 168 7.82 -10.76 -14.32
N GLU A 169 6.59 -11.26 -14.15
CA GLU A 169 5.98 -12.23 -15.08
C GLU A 169 5.87 -11.68 -16.51
N GLN A 170 5.51 -10.41 -16.64
CA GLN A 170 5.34 -9.76 -17.94
C GLN A 170 6.60 -9.06 -18.45
N GLN A 171 7.69 -9.06 -17.67
CA GLN A 171 8.94 -8.35 -17.99
C GLN A 171 8.71 -6.86 -18.33
N ILE A 172 7.85 -6.20 -17.55
CA ILE A 172 7.50 -4.79 -17.71
C ILE A 172 8.13 -3.93 -16.62
N LYS A 173 8.42 -2.68 -16.97
CA LYS A 173 8.83 -1.66 -16.00
C LYS A 173 7.60 -1.01 -15.39
N VAL A 174 7.62 -0.86 -14.07
CA VAL A 174 6.58 -0.15 -13.31
C VAL A 174 7.19 0.99 -12.52
N TYR A 175 6.47 2.09 -12.49
CA TYR A 175 6.90 3.33 -11.86
C TYR A 175 5.96 3.64 -10.70
N PHE A 176 6.50 4.06 -9.56
CA PHE A 176 5.73 4.55 -8.43
C PHE A 176 6.06 6.03 -8.27
N ILE A 177 5.14 6.90 -8.65
CA ILE A 177 5.30 8.35 -8.55
C ILE A 177 4.83 8.80 -7.18
N VAL A 178 5.64 9.59 -6.48
CA VAL A 178 5.29 10.19 -5.18
C VAL A 178 4.85 11.63 -5.43
N PRO A 179 3.54 11.93 -5.42
CA PRO A 179 3.04 13.24 -5.81
C PRO A 179 3.61 14.37 -4.95
N GLU A 180 3.81 14.13 -3.65
CA GLU A 180 4.38 15.11 -2.72
C GLU A 180 5.80 15.53 -3.10
N TRP A 181 6.59 14.64 -3.70
CA TRP A 181 7.96 14.97 -4.12
C TRP A 181 7.98 15.85 -5.37
N LEU A 182 6.92 15.83 -6.18
CA LEU A 182 6.80 16.70 -7.35
C LEU A 182 6.66 18.17 -6.94
N GLU A 183 5.92 18.42 -5.85
CA GLU A 183 5.66 19.76 -5.31
C GLU A 183 6.86 20.34 -4.53
N ASP A 184 7.74 19.48 -4.01
CA ASP A 184 8.91 19.92 -3.25
C ASP A 184 10.07 20.32 -4.19
N GLU A 185 10.32 21.62 -4.32
CA GLU A 185 11.42 22.18 -5.12
C GLU A 185 12.81 21.74 -4.63
N GLN A 186 12.97 21.37 -3.35
CA GLN A 186 14.24 20.93 -2.80
C GLN A 186 14.57 19.48 -3.17
N THR A 187 13.52 18.67 -3.39
CA THR A 187 13.63 17.27 -3.77
C THR A 187 13.86 17.16 -5.29
N ARG A 188 14.91 16.45 -5.70
CA ARG A 188 15.22 16.18 -7.12
C ARG A 188 14.57 14.90 -7.62
N GLU A 189 14.06 14.11 -6.70
CA GLU A 189 13.42 12.83 -6.90
C GLU A 189 11.94 13.00 -7.25
N MET A 190 11.37 12.02 -7.96
CA MET A 190 9.93 11.96 -8.24
C MET A 190 9.28 10.62 -7.88
N GLY A 191 10.09 9.61 -7.54
CA GLY A 191 9.56 8.30 -7.15
C GLY A 191 10.53 7.16 -7.40
N TYR A 192 9.98 5.98 -7.66
CA TYR A 192 10.72 4.73 -7.81
C TYR A 192 10.40 4.01 -9.12
N CYS A 193 11.38 3.31 -9.68
CA CYS A 193 11.24 2.44 -10.83
C CYS A 193 11.64 1.02 -10.41
N PHE A 194 10.76 0.08 -10.69
CA PHE A 194 11.06 -1.35 -10.66
C PHE A 194 11.03 -1.85 -12.11
N ASP A 195 12.11 -2.47 -12.56
CA ASP A 195 12.27 -2.84 -13.97
C ASP A 195 11.80 -4.25 -14.32
N GLY A 196 11.17 -4.96 -13.37
CA GLY A 196 10.75 -6.35 -13.53
C GLY A 196 11.85 -7.36 -13.22
N SER A 197 13.09 -6.92 -12.96
CA SER A 197 14.21 -7.78 -12.60
C SER A 197 14.33 -8.02 -11.10
N VAL A 198 15.13 -9.01 -10.69
CA VAL A 198 15.24 -9.47 -9.30
C VAL A 198 15.82 -8.41 -8.36
N SER A 199 16.61 -7.44 -8.85
CA SER A 199 17.64 -6.81 -8.02
C SER A 199 17.68 -5.29 -7.98
N LEU A 200 16.84 -4.56 -8.72
CA LEU A 200 16.99 -3.10 -8.76
C LEU A 200 15.68 -2.32 -8.63
N VAL A 201 15.51 -1.71 -7.46
CA VAL A 201 14.64 -0.55 -7.27
C VAL A 201 15.49 0.70 -7.42
N ARG A 202 15.19 1.50 -8.45
CA ARG A 202 15.89 2.75 -8.78
C ARG A 202 15.06 3.95 -8.36
N VAL A 203 15.68 4.95 -7.75
CA VAL A 203 15.05 6.25 -7.53
C VAL A 203 15.04 7.03 -8.84
N ILE A 204 13.88 7.58 -9.21
CA ILE A 204 13.70 8.34 -10.43
C ILE A 204 13.90 9.83 -10.13
N GLN A 205 14.66 10.50 -10.98
CA GLN A 205 14.93 11.93 -10.87
C GLN A 205 13.97 12.74 -11.75
N LYS A 206 13.58 13.94 -11.30
CA LYS A 206 12.76 14.92 -12.04
C LYS A 206 13.37 15.30 -13.39
N SER A 207 14.70 15.28 -13.48
CA SER A 207 15.43 15.51 -14.74
C SER A 207 15.10 14.49 -15.83
N GLU A 208 14.57 13.32 -15.46
CA GLU A 208 14.14 12.27 -16.39
C GLU A 208 12.71 12.49 -16.93
N HIS A 209 12.20 13.72 -16.87
CA HIS A 209 10.89 14.15 -17.37
C HIS A 209 10.50 13.67 -18.77
N HIS A 210 11.47 13.56 -19.68
CA HIS A 210 11.27 13.10 -21.06
C HIS A 210 10.79 11.65 -21.14
N LEU A 211 10.95 10.86 -20.07
CA LEU A 211 10.50 9.48 -20.06
C LEU A 211 8.99 9.37 -20.33
N LEU A 212 8.15 10.29 -19.84
CA LEU A 212 6.72 9.96 -19.65
C LEU A 212 5.81 11.18 -19.81
N PRO A 213 5.14 11.31 -20.99
CA PRO A 213 3.68 11.47 -20.94
C PRO A 213 2.87 10.96 -22.15
N LYS A 214 3.49 10.63 -23.30
CA LYS A 214 2.72 10.33 -24.53
C LYS A 214 2.15 8.90 -24.56
N LYS A 215 2.67 8.00 -23.73
CA LYS A 215 2.25 6.60 -23.62
C LYS A 215 2.33 6.14 -22.18
N THR A 216 1.57 6.81 -21.31
CA THR A 216 1.60 6.55 -19.87
C THR A 216 0.20 6.30 -19.35
N VAL A 217 0.07 5.33 -18.46
CA VAL A 217 -1.16 5.05 -17.72
C VAL A 217 -0.86 5.15 -16.23
N PHE A 218 -1.69 5.92 -15.54
CA PHE A 218 -1.67 6.08 -14.09
C PHE A 218 -2.70 5.15 -13.46
N VAL A 219 -2.31 4.49 -12.38
CA VAL A 219 -3.16 3.63 -11.56
C VAL A 219 -3.21 4.19 -10.14
N ASP A 220 -4.41 4.28 -9.58
CA ASP A 220 -4.68 4.82 -8.24
C ASP A 220 -5.73 3.99 -7.48
N ASP A 221 -5.73 4.08 -6.15
CA ASP A 221 -6.42 3.20 -5.20
C ASP A 221 -7.88 3.57 -4.89
N SER A 222 -8.42 4.64 -5.49
CA SER A 222 -9.85 4.99 -5.57
C SER A 222 -10.60 5.51 -4.35
N ILE A 223 -9.99 5.62 -3.17
CA ILE A 223 -10.79 5.99 -1.98
C ILE A 223 -11.19 7.48 -1.96
N LYS A 224 -10.37 8.39 -2.51
CA LYS A 224 -10.66 9.84 -2.71
C LYS A 224 -9.81 10.43 -3.84
N THR A 225 -10.12 10.13 -5.10
CA THR A 225 -9.24 10.48 -6.23
C THR A 225 -9.58 11.82 -6.86
N GLY A 226 -8.54 12.63 -7.06
CA GLY A 226 -8.58 13.96 -7.67
C GLY A 226 -7.36 14.79 -7.26
N VAL A 227 -6.97 14.73 -5.98
CA VAL A 227 -5.86 15.54 -5.46
C VAL A 227 -4.50 14.99 -5.91
N SER A 228 -4.21 13.70 -5.66
CA SER A 228 -2.90 13.10 -6.02
C SER A 228 -2.63 13.15 -7.53
N PHE A 229 -3.59 12.74 -8.35
CA PHE A 229 -3.46 12.85 -9.80
C PHE A 229 -3.42 14.31 -10.27
N GLY A 230 -4.18 15.21 -9.64
CA GLY A 230 -4.15 16.64 -9.96
C GLY A 230 -2.77 17.27 -9.73
N LYS A 231 -2.04 16.86 -8.68
CA LYS A 231 -0.65 17.28 -8.45
C LYS A 231 0.29 16.82 -9.56
N VAL A 232 0.13 15.58 -10.02
CA VAL A 232 0.90 15.02 -11.14
C VAL A 232 0.57 15.80 -12.43
N GLU A 233 -0.71 15.95 -12.76
CA GLU A 233 -1.14 16.73 -13.93
C GLU A 233 -0.60 18.15 -13.90
N GLN A 234 -0.69 18.82 -12.75
CA GLN A 234 -0.18 20.17 -12.55
C GLN A 234 1.34 20.26 -12.79
N TYR A 235 2.13 19.36 -12.18
CA TYR A 235 3.59 19.36 -12.35
C TYR A 235 3.99 19.22 -13.82
N TRP A 236 3.39 18.28 -14.56
CA TRP A 236 3.72 18.06 -15.97
C TRP A 236 3.27 19.22 -16.87
N ARG A 237 2.11 19.81 -16.57
CA ARG A 237 1.61 20.98 -17.29
C ARG A 237 2.53 22.20 -17.10
N GLU A 238 2.90 22.49 -15.85
CA GLU A 238 3.69 23.68 -15.51
C GLU A 238 5.15 23.58 -15.99
N ASN A 239 5.76 22.39 -15.88
CA ASN A 239 7.17 22.23 -16.20
C ASN A 239 7.44 21.85 -17.66
N PHE A 240 6.47 21.22 -18.34
CA PHE A 240 6.69 20.65 -19.69
C PHE A 240 5.59 20.96 -20.71
N GLN A 241 4.56 21.75 -20.35
CA GLN A 241 3.44 22.10 -21.23
C GLN A 241 2.70 20.86 -21.77
N ILE A 242 2.59 19.83 -20.93
CA ILE A 242 1.97 18.56 -21.28
C ILE A 242 0.66 18.40 -20.50
N GLU A 243 -0.43 18.20 -21.22
CA GLU A 243 -1.74 17.92 -20.63
C GLU A 243 -1.95 16.39 -20.50
N LEU A 244 -2.20 15.93 -19.28
CA LEU A 244 -2.54 14.53 -19.03
C LEU A 244 -4.06 14.35 -19.11
N GLY A 245 -4.54 13.72 -20.18
CA GLY A 245 -5.97 13.42 -20.32
C GLY A 245 -6.47 12.45 -19.24
N LYS A 246 -7.74 12.59 -18.83
CA LYS A 246 -8.40 11.69 -17.87
C LYS A 246 -8.39 10.22 -18.32
N ASP A 247 -8.31 9.98 -19.63
CA ASP A 247 -8.21 8.64 -20.21
C ASP A 247 -6.91 7.92 -19.83
N ASN A 248 -5.92 8.64 -19.29
CA ASN A 248 -4.68 8.07 -18.78
C ASN A 248 -4.79 7.61 -17.32
N LEU A 249 -5.89 7.90 -16.61
CA LEU A 249 -6.06 7.52 -15.22
C LEU A 249 -7.02 6.32 -15.08
N PHE A 250 -6.53 5.26 -14.46
CA PHE A 250 -7.27 4.07 -14.08
C PHE A 250 -7.40 4.04 -12.56
N VAL A 251 -8.63 4.03 -12.10
CA VAL A 251 -8.95 4.12 -10.67
C VAL A 251 -9.58 2.81 -10.24
N GLY A 252 -9.11 2.26 -9.12
CA GLY A 252 -9.76 1.16 -8.41
C GLY A 252 -11.28 1.35 -8.30
N LYS A 253 -12.04 0.26 -8.24
CA LYS A 253 -13.42 0.37 -7.79
C LYS A 253 -13.45 -0.13 -6.37
N VAL A 254 -13.77 0.77 -5.43
CA VAL A 254 -14.18 0.33 -4.10
C VAL A 254 -15.46 -0.49 -4.28
N LEU A 255 -15.34 -1.82 -4.17
CA LEU A 255 -16.49 -2.71 -4.08
C LEU A 255 -17.28 -2.29 -2.83
N LYS A 256 -18.48 -1.76 -3.05
CA LYS A 256 -19.43 -1.38 -2.00
C LYS A 256 -20.11 -2.60 -1.42
#